data_AF-A0A7W0PEE3-F1
#
_entry.id   AF-A0A7W0PEE3-F1
#
_cell.length_a   1.000
_cell.length_b   1.000
_cell.length_c   1.000
_cell.angle_alpha   90.00
_cell.angle_beta   90.00
_cell.angle_gamma   90.00
#
_symmetry.space_group_name_H-M   'P 1'
#
loop_
_entity.id
_entity.type
_entity.pdbx_description
1 polymer ?
#
loop_
_entity_poly.entity_id
_entity_poly.type
_entity_poly.pdbx_seq_one_letter_code
_entity_poly.pdbx_strand_id
1 'polypeptide(L)'
;MAGVPRAVLCVQHQDDCPPGYVGQRLAELGAEIDVVDARQGRLPDPRAYDLVVSLGSDDSAHDDAVPYLSPERDVLETAVRAEIPVFGICFGAQLLSRVLGGSVAPMPAGPEIGWLAVQSD
;
A
#
# COMPACT_ATOMS: atom_id res chain seq x y z
N MET A 1 -14.04 -15.87 -12.31
CA MET A 1 -13.23 -15.66 -11.09
C MET A 1 -11.90 -15.11 -11.56
N ALA A 2 -11.46 -13.96 -11.03
CA ALA A 2 -10.15 -13.41 -11.37
C ALA A 2 -9.08 -14.44 -10.98
N GLY A 3 -8.13 -14.70 -11.89
CA GLY A 3 -6.99 -15.59 -11.62
C GLY A 3 -6.06 -15.00 -10.58
N VAL A 4 -5.09 -15.79 -10.13
CA VAL A 4 -4.01 -15.28 -9.26
C VAL A 4 -3.25 -14.17 -10.01
N PRO A 5 -2.97 -13.01 -9.39
CA PRO A 5 -2.14 -11.98 -10.01
C PRO A 5 -0.73 -12.53 -10.27
N ARG A 6 -0.21 -12.34 -11.48
CA ARG A 6 1.11 -12.84 -11.87
C ARG A 6 2.20 -11.81 -11.62
N ALA A 7 1.92 -10.53 -11.85
CA ALA A 7 2.84 -9.42 -11.59
C ALA A 7 2.29 -8.54 -10.46
N VAL A 8 3.04 -8.38 -9.37
CA VAL A 8 2.63 -7.57 -8.21
C VAL A 8 3.65 -6.48 -7.96
N LEU A 9 3.19 -5.23 -7.90
CA LEU A 9 3.98 -4.11 -7.39
C LEU A 9 3.80 -4.06 -5.88
N CYS A 10 4.88 -4.15 -5.11
CA CYS A 10 4.87 -3.97 -3.67
C CYS A 10 5.65 -2.71 -3.29
N VAL A 11 4.96 -1.70 -2.80
CA VAL A 11 5.55 -0.43 -2.37
C VAL A 11 5.91 -0.51 -0.89
N GLN A 12 7.20 -0.39 -0.60
CA GLN A 12 7.80 -0.46 0.73
C GLN A 12 8.31 0.92 1.16
N HIS A 13 8.18 1.24 2.45
CA HIS A 13 8.53 2.57 2.99
C HIS A 13 9.72 2.54 3.97
N GLN A 14 10.05 1.37 4.52
CA GLN A 14 11.13 1.18 5.49
C GLN A 14 11.67 -0.24 5.46
N ASP A 15 12.95 -0.43 5.77
CA ASP A 15 13.68 -1.69 5.56
C ASP A 15 13.15 -2.84 6.45
N ASP A 16 12.63 -2.51 7.63
CA ASP A 16 12.10 -3.44 8.63
C ASP A 16 10.60 -3.73 8.47
N CYS A 17 9.95 -3.14 7.46
CA CYS A 17 8.58 -3.46 7.05
C CYS A 17 8.56 -4.08 5.63
N PRO A 18 9.15 -5.29 5.44
CA PRO A 18 9.07 -5.98 4.16
C PRO A 18 7.65 -6.53 3.92
N PRO A 19 7.35 -7.08 2.72
CA PRO A 19 6.03 -7.62 2.38
C PRO A 19 5.49 -8.72 3.32
N GLY A 20 6.35 -9.34 4.14
CA GLY A 20 5.95 -10.27 5.19
C GLY A 20 5.06 -11.42 4.69
N TYR A 21 4.01 -11.73 5.47
CA TYR A 21 3.07 -12.81 5.14
C TYR A 21 2.30 -12.58 3.84
N VAL A 22 2.05 -11.32 3.46
CA VAL A 22 1.37 -10.99 2.20
C VAL A 22 2.27 -11.37 1.03
N GLY A 23 3.54 -10.98 1.09
CA GLY A 23 4.52 -11.38 0.08
C GLY A 23 4.71 -12.89 0.00
N GLN A 24 4.83 -13.57 1.15
CA GLN A 24 4.92 -15.03 1.19
C GLN A 24 3.73 -15.69 0.50
N ARG A 25 2.51 -15.24 0.82
CA ARG A 25 1.30 -15.85 0.28
C ARG A 25 1.15 -15.62 -1.23
N LEU A 26 1.51 -14.44 -1.72
CA LEU A 26 1.51 -14.13 -3.14
C LEU A 26 2.52 -15.00 -3.90
N ALA A 27 3.72 -15.18 -3.35
CA ALA A 27 4.74 -16.06 -3.92
C ALA A 27 4.29 -17.54 -3.96
N GLU A 28 3.64 -18.04 -2.91
CA GLU A 28 3.06 -19.40 -2.87
C GLU A 28 1.99 -19.61 -3.96
N LEU A 29 1.29 -18.55 -4.35
CA LEU A 29 0.29 -18.59 -5.43
C LEU A 29 0.94 -18.44 -6.82
N GLY A 30 2.25 -18.19 -6.90
CA GLY A 30 3.00 -18.07 -8.15
C GLY A 30 3.09 -16.64 -8.71
N ALA A 31 2.89 -15.63 -7.85
CA ALA A 31 3.09 -14.23 -8.22
C ALA A 31 4.58 -13.85 -8.21
N GLU A 32 5.01 -13.09 -9.21
CA GLU A 32 6.28 -12.37 -9.22
C GLU A 32 6.07 -11.01 -8.54
N ILE A 33 6.85 -10.73 -7.51
CA ILE A 33 6.68 -9.53 -6.66
C ILE A 33 7.86 -8.60 -6.89
N ASP A 34 7.56 -7.43 -7.44
CA ASP A 34 8.51 -6.32 -7.58
C ASP A 34 8.41 -5.41 -6.35
N VAL A 35 9.39 -5.50 -5.46
CA VAL A 35 9.43 -4.69 -4.24
C VAL A 35 10.21 -3.41 -4.52
N VAL A 36 9.53 -2.28 -4.43
CA VAL A 36 10.09 -0.95 -4.70
C VAL A 36 10.05 -0.10 -3.45
N ASP A 37 11.19 0.52 -3.13
CA ASP A 37 11.31 1.48 -2.03
C ASP A 37 10.78 2.86 -2.47
N ALA A 38 9.66 3.27 -1.87
CA ALA A 38 9.01 4.55 -2.14
C ALA A 38 9.94 5.75 -1.88
N ARG A 39 10.86 5.62 -0.90
CA ARG A 39 11.80 6.70 -0.53
C ARG A 39 12.76 7.07 -1.66
N GLN A 40 12.94 6.20 -2.65
CA GLN A 40 13.74 6.49 -3.86
C GLN A 40 13.00 7.41 -4.86
N GLY A 41 11.72 7.70 -4.62
CA GLY A 41 10.90 8.68 -5.36
C GLY A 41 10.53 8.29 -6.78
N ARG A 42 11.00 7.15 -7.29
CA ARG A 42 10.70 6.65 -8.65
C ARG A 42 9.96 5.33 -8.57
N LEU A 43 8.64 5.41 -8.59
CA LEU A 43 7.77 4.24 -8.66
C LEU A 43 7.45 3.87 -10.12
N PRO A 44 7.33 2.58 -10.44
CA PRO A 44 6.96 2.11 -11.77
C PRO A 44 5.49 2.42 -12.09
N ASP A 45 5.13 2.34 -13.36
CA ASP A 45 3.75 2.50 -13.80
C ASP A 45 2.91 1.31 -13.30
N PRO A 46 1.86 1.54 -12.48
CA PRO A 46 1.06 0.45 -11.91
C PRO A 46 0.31 -0.36 -12.96
N ARG A 47 0.11 0.18 -14.18
CA ARG A 47 -0.55 -0.53 -15.29
C ARG A 47 0.27 -1.70 -15.84
N ALA A 48 1.53 -1.83 -15.44
CA ALA A 48 2.37 -2.98 -15.76
C ALA A 48 2.13 -4.18 -14.83
N TYR A 49 1.27 -4.04 -13.81
CA TYR A 49 1.04 -5.04 -12.76
C TYR A 49 -0.44 -5.43 -12.68
N ASP A 50 -0.69 -6.61 -12.14
CA ASP A 50 -2.04 -7.15 -11.90
C ASP A 50 -2.59 -6.74 -10.51
N LEU A 51 -1.70 -6.30 -9.61
CA LEU A 51 -2.01 -5.91 -8.23
C LEU A 51 -0.96 -4.92 -7.73
N VAL A 52 -1.40 -3.89 -7.01
CA VAL A 52 -0.54 -3.01 -6.22
C VAL A 52 -0.76 -3.29 -4.74
N VAL A 53 0.32 -3.53 -3.99
CA VAL A 53 0.33 -3.64 -2.53
C VAL A 53 1.10 -2.44 -1.99
N SER A 54 0.48 -1.62 -1.14
CA SER A 54 1.16 -0.51 -0.44
C SER A 54 1.25 -0.84 1.06
N LEU A 55 2.47 -0.92 1.58
CA LEU A 55 2.76 -1.41 2.93
C LEU A 55 2.61 -0.32 4.01
N GLY A 56 2.89 -0.70 5.25
CA GLY A 56 2.96 0.24 6.37
C GLY A 56 4.20 1.15 6.31
N SER A 57 4.16 2.21 7.12
CA SER A 57 5.28 3.11 7.41
C SER A 57 5.12 3.67 8.82
N ASP A 58 6.22 4.06 9.44
CA ASP A 58 6.23 4.87 10.66
C ASP A 58 5.88 6.35 10.36
N ASP A 59 6.02 6.77 9.10
CA ASP A 59 5.60 8.09 8.63
C ASP A 59 4.07 8.23 8.59
N SER A 60 3.60 9.47 8.65
CA SER A 60 2.17 9.80 8.64
C SER A 60 1.65 9.99 7.22
N ALA A 61 0.64 9.21 6.82
CA ALA A 61 -0.07 9.43 5.54
C ALA A 61 -0.91 10.72 5.54
N HIS A 62 -1.02 11.43 6.67
CA HIS A 62 -1.63 12.75 6.77
C HIS A 62 -0.62 13.89 6.55
N ASP A 63 0.69 13.61 6.67
CA ASP A 63 1.73 14.64 6.57
C ASP A 63 2.23 14.77 5.14
N ASP A 64 1.77 15.81 4.44
CA ASP A 64 2.19 16.10 3.06
C ASP A 64 3.67 16.56 2.94
N ALA A 65 4.39 16.71 4.06
CA ALA A 65 5.84 16.92 4.05
C ALA A 65 6.64 15.66 3.74
N VAL A 66 6.03 14.47 3.82
CA VAL A 66 6.68 13.18 3.50
C VAL A 66 7.01 13.13 1.99
N PRO A 67 8.30 13.09 1.58
CA PRO A 67 8.68 13.33 0.19
C PRO A 67 8.13 12.33 -0.84
N TYR A 68 7.99 11.06 -0.44
CA TYR A 68 7.52 9.99 -1.31
C TYR A 68 5.99 9.89 -1.38
N LEU A 69 5.26 10.63 -0.54
CA LEU A 69 3.80 10.55 -0.45
C LEU A 69 3.13 10.99 -1.74
N SER A 70 3.55 12.13 -2.33
CA SER A 70 2.93 12.60 -3.57
C SER A 70 3.20 11.64 -4.75
N PRO A 71 4.43 11.19 -5.01
CA PRO A 71 4.68 10.18 -6.05
C PRO A 71 3.87 8.89 -5.87
N GLU A 72 3.76 8.39 -4.64
CA GLU A 72 2.97 7.18 -4.37
C GLU A 72 1.48 7.41 -4.55
N ARG A 73 0.95 8.55 -4.09
CA ARG A 73 -0.45 8.92 -4.32
C ARG A 73 -0.78 8.93 -5.80
N ASP A 74 0.09 9.47 -6.65
CA ASP A 74 -0.10 9.54 -8.10
C ASP A 74 -0.14 8.13 -8.73
N VAL A 75 0.68 7.19 -8.22
CA VAL A 75 0.65 5.78 -8.61
C VAL A 75 -0.67 5.12 -8.18
N LEU A 76 -1.10 5.32 -6.93
CA LEU A 76 -2.35 4.73 -6.42
C LEU A 76 -3.57 5.30 -7.16
N GLU A 77 -3.58 6.60 -7.47
CA GLU A 77 -4.64 7.22 -8.28
C GLU A 77 -4.66 6.61 -9.69
N THR A 78 -3.49 6.41 -10.31
CA THR A 78 -3.38 5.76 -11.62
C THR A 78 -3.91 4.33 -11.58
N ALA A 79 -3.54 3.55 -10.56
CA ALA A 79 -4.00 2.17 -10.37
C ALA A 79 -5.53 2.11 -10.24
N VAL A 80 -6.11 2.93 -9.36
CA VAL A 80 -7.57 3.02 -9.16
C VAL A 80 -8.28 3.40 -10.45
N ARG A 81 -7.80 4.41 -11.17
CA ARG A 81 -8.40 4.86 -12.45
C ARG A 81 -8.30 3.82 -13.56
N ALA A 82 -7.28 2.98 -13.53
CA ALA A 82 -7.08 1.89 -14.48
C ALA A 82 -7.73 0.57 -14.03
N GLU A 83 -8.50 0.59 -12.93
CA GLU A 83 -9.14 -0.59 -12.34
C GLU A 83 -8.16 -1.71 -11.96
N ILE A 84 -6.91 -1.34 -11.65
CA ILE A 84 -5.92 -2.26 -11.09
C ILE A 84 -6.22 -2.41 -9.59
N PRO A 85 -6.42 -3.64 -9.08
CA PRO A 85 -6.65 -3.87 -7.66
C PRO A 85 -5.53 -3.28 -6.80
N VAL A 86 -5.90 -2.63 -5.69
CA VAL A 86 -4.98 -2.09 -4.69
C VAL A 86 -5.26 -2.70 -3.33
N PHE A 87 -4.23 -3.21 -2.67
CA PHE A 87 -4.27 -3.65 -1.29
C PHE A 87 -3.37 -2.77 -0.42
N GLY A 88 -3.98 -1.89 0.37
CA GLY A 88 -3.27 -1.00 1.29
C GLY A 88 -3.22 -1.56 2.71
N ILE A 89 -2.09 -1.42 3.39
CA ILE A 89 -1.87 -1.88 4.77
C ILE A 89 -1.35 -0.71 5.62
N CYS A 90 -2.00 -0.42 6.76
CA CYS A 90 -1.61 0.68 7.65
C CYS A 90 -1.50 2.01 6.89
N PHE A 91 -0.30 2.56 6.72
CA PHE A 91 -0.01 3.73 5.89
C PHE A 91 -0.62 3.62 4.48
N GLY A 92 -0.42 2.49 3.79
CA GLY A 92 -0.97 2.30 2.45
C GLY A 92 -2.50 2.34 2.39
N ALA A 93 -3.19 1.85 3.43
CA ALA A 93 -4.64 1.93 3.53
C ALA A 93 -5.12 3.38 3.74
N GLN A 94 -4.39 4.14 4.55
CA GLN A 94 -4.66 5.57 4.76
C GLN A 94 -4.47 6.36 3.47
N LEU A 95 -3.37 6.12 2.74
CA LEU A 95 -3.11 6.81 1.47
C LEU A 95 -4.17 6.45 0.42
N LEU A 96 -4.58 5.18 0.32
CA LEU A 96 -5.67 4.74 -0.55
C LEU A 96 -7.00 5.42 -0.17
N SER A 97 -7.30 5.58 1.12
CA SER A 97 -8.48 6.34 1.58
C SER A 97 -8.47 7.77 1.03
N ARG A 98 -7.32 8.47 1.10
CA ARG A 98 -7.17 9.82 0.53
C ARG A 98 -7.41 9.84 -0.98
N VAL A 99 -6.86 8.87 -1.72
CA VAL A 99 -7.05 8.73 -3.18
C VAL A 99 -8.53 8.56 -3.55
N LEU A 100 -9.28 7.81 -2.75
CA LEU A 100 -10.70 7.56 -2.95
C LEU A 100 -11.62 8.70 -2.46
N GLY A 101 -11.06 9.86 -2.10
CA GLY A 101 -11.80 11.03 -1.62
C GLY A 101 -12.14 10.99 -0.12
N GLY A 102 -11.62 10.01 0.61
CA GLY A 102 -11.68 9.95 2.06
C GLY A 102 -10.73 10.94 2.74
N SER A 103 -10.72 10.90 4.07
CA SER A 103 -9.82 11.72 4.89
C SER A 103 -9.06 10.86 5.89
N VAL A 104 -7.88 11.33 6.26
CA VAL A 104 -7.00 10.71 7.27
C VAL A 104 -6.67 11.80 8.28
N ALA A 105 -6.74 11.47 9.56
CA ALA A 105 -6.41 12.38 10.65
C ALA A 105 -5.85 11.58 11.85
N PRO A 106 -5.11 12.22 12.76
CA PRO A 106 -4.72 11.60 14.01
C PRO A 106 -5.93 11.09 14.80
N MET A 107 -5.83 9.87 15.33
CA MET A 107 -6.88 9.29 16.15
C MET A 107 -6.89 9.94 17.55
N PRO A 108 -8.00 10.54 18.01
CA PRO A 108 -8.06 11.19 19.32
C PRO A 108 -7.79 10.25 20.50
N ALA A 109 -8.08 8.96 20.35
CA ALA A 109 -7.85 7.93 21.37
C ALA A 109 -6.37 7.51 21.50
N GLY A 110 -5.47 8.02 20.64
CA GLY A 110 -4.08 7.59 20.57
C GLY A 110 -3.88 6.39 19.63
N PRO A 111 -2.66 5.86 19.51
CA PRO A 111 -2.35 4.75 18.61
C PRO A 111 -2.84 3.39 19.14
N GLU A 112 -3.13 2.49 18.21
CA GLU A 112 -3.47 1.09 18.47
C GLU A 112 -2.23 0.21 18.23
N ILE A 113 -1.64 -0.32 19.31
CA ILE A 113 -0.39 -1.08 19.25
C ILE A 113 -0.56 -2.42 19.97
N GLY A 114 -0.35 -3.52 19.24
CA GLY A 114 -0.47 -4.88 19.75
C GLY A 114 -1.70 -5.62 19.21
N TRP A 115 -2.18 -6.59 19.98
CA TRP A 115 -3.31 -7.44 19.59
C TRP A 115 -4.63 -6.83 20.07
N LEU A 116 -5.48 -6.45 19.12
CA LEU A 116 -6.75 -5.80 19.36
C LEU A 116 -7.86 -6.55 18.63
N ALA A 117 -9.05 -6.56 19.22
CA ALA A 117 -10.21 -7.16 18.59
C ALA A 117 -10.76 -6.20 17.52
N VAL A 118 -10.96 -6.72 16.31
CA VAL A 118 -11.69 -6.02 15.24
C VAL A 118 -13.09 -6.62 15.12
N GLN A 119 -14.08 -5.77 14.86
CA GLN A 119 -15.42 -6.19 14.47
C GLN A 119 -15.55 -6.04 12.96
N SER A 120 -16.07 -7.06 12.29
CA SER A 120 -16.44 -7.01 10.88
C SER A 120 -17.88 -7.49 10.75
N ASP A 121 -18.64 -6.84 9.87
CA ASP A 121 -20.02 -7.21 9.53
C ASP A 121 -20.12 -8.55 8.77
#